data_AF-A0A1W9RBL6-F1
#
_entry.id   AF-A0A1W9RBL6-F1
#
_cell.length_a   1.000
_cell.length_b   1.000
_cell.length_c   1.000
_cell.angle_alpha   90.00
_cell.angle_beta   90.00
_cell.angle_gamma   90.00
#
_symmetry.space_group_name_H-M   'P 1'
#
loop_
_entity.id
_entity.type
_entity.pdbx_description
1 polymer ?
#
loop_
_entity_poly.entity_id
_entity_poly.type
_entity_poly.pdbx_seq_one_letter_code
_entity_poly.pdbx_strand_id
1 'polypeptide(L)'
;MLELYKTPLSEIPIKIISYNEQKQFIDLVNKILSLTQSEDYLENPQRQAKVKEYEHQIDQMVYKLYGLNQEEIKIIEQSMNYG
;
A
#
# COMPACT_ATOMS: atom_id res chain seq x y z
N MET A 1 12.05 -5.26 31.43
CA MET A 1 11.08 -5.24 30.32
C MET A 1 11.52 -4.18 29.35
N LEU A 2 11.72 -4.49 28.07
CA LEU A 2 11.89 -3.47 27.04
C LEU A 2 10.49 -2.99 26.62
N GLU A 3 10.19 -1.72 26.87
CA GLU A 3 9.02 -1.07 26.29
C GLU A 3 9.29 -0.84 24.80
N LEU A 4 8.59 -1.59 23.94
CA LEU A 4 8.51 -1.30 22.52
C LEU A 4 7.74 0.01 22.35
N TYR A 5 8.44 1.12 22.17
CA TYR A 5 7.82 2.40 21.80
C TYR A 5 7.12 2.23 20.45
N LYS A 6 5.80 2.06 20.47
CA LYS A 6 4.98 2.19 19.27
C LYS A 6 4.74 3.67 19.07
N THR A 7 5.23 4.22 17.97
CA THR A 7 4.83 5.56 17.52
C THR A 7 3.30 5.58 17.38
N PRO A 8 2.58 6.46 18.09
CA PRO A 8 1.15 6.62 17.91
C PRO A 8 0.81 6.92 16.45
N LEU A 9 -0.31 6.40 15.94
CA LEU A 9 -0.75 6.68 14.57
C LEU A 9 -0.92 8.19 14.31
N SER A 10 -1.22 8.97 15.35
CA SER A 10 -1.32 10.43 15.30
C SER A 10 0.00 11.14 15.01
N GLU A 11 1.14 10.48 15.21
CA GLU A 11 2.47 11.03 14.96
C GLU A 11 3.01 10.65 13.58
N ILE A 12 2.30 9.80 12.82
CA ILE A 12 2.67 9.47 11.45
C ILE A 12 2.24 10.62 10.53
N PRO A 13 3.13 11.21 9.71
CA PRO A 13 2.75 12.25 8.76
C PRO A 13 1.82 11.70 7.67
N ILE A 14 0.54 12.04 7.76
CA ILE A 14 -0.47 11.69 6.74
C ILE A 14 -0.71 12.92 5.86
N LYS A 15 -0.39 12.81 4.57
CA LYS A 15 -0.63 13.89 3.62
C LYS A 15 -2.13 14.00 3.30
N ILE A 16 -2.74 15.12 3.68
CA ILE A 16 -4.14 15.41 3.39
C ILE A 16 -4.25 15.89 1.93
N ILE A 17 -5.03 15.18 1.13
CA ILE A 17 -5.33 15.50 -0.28
C ILE A 17 -6.83 15.60 -0.50
N SER A 18 -7.25 16.17 -1.64
CA SER A 18 -8.67 16.33 -1.95
C SER A 18 -9.38 14.98 -2.10
N TYR A 19 -10.69 14.93 -1.83
CA TYR A 19 -11.48 13.71 -2.01
C TYR A 19 -11.35 13.11 -3.43
N ASN A 20 -11.25 13.97 -4.45
CA ASN A 20 -11.09 13.53 -5.83
C ASN A 20 -9.76 12.77 -6.06
N GLU A 21 -8.68 13.21 -5.42
CA GLU A 21 -7.39 12.51 -5.47
C GLU A 21 -7.42 11.24 -4.61
N GLN A 22 -8.09 11.27 -3.45
CA GLN A 22 -8.30 10.08 -2.61
C GLN A 22 -9.07 8.99 -3.33
N LYS A 23 -10.01 9.37 -4.23
CA LYS A 23 -10.89 8.44 -4.94
C LYS A 23 -10.12 7.34 -5.66
N GLN A 24 -8.97 7.66 -6.27
CA GLN A 24 -8.15 6.67 -6.96
C GLN A 24 -7.62 5.58 -6.01
N PHE A 25 -7.21 5.95 -4.80
CA PHE A 25 -6.80 5.00 -3.77
C PHE A 25 -7.98 4.16 -3.27
N ILE A 26 -9.11 4.82 -3.01
CA ILE A 26 -10.35 4.15 -2.56
C ILE A 26 -10.79 3.09 -3.58
N ASP A 27 -10.77 3.43 -4.87
CA ASP A 27 -11.17 2.51 -5.95
C ASP A 27 -10.24 1.28 -6.03
N LEU A 28 -8.93 1.44 -5.82
CA LEU A 28 -7.99 0.31 -5.77
C LEU A 28 -8.19 -0.55 -4.53
N VAL A 29 -8.37 0.06 -3.36
CA VAL A 29 -8.64 -0.66 -2.10
C VAL A 29 -9.95 -1.45 -2.20
N ASN A 30 -11.00 -0.87 -2.78
CA ASN A 30 -12.27 -1.58 -3.02
C ASN A 30 -12.09 -2.82 -3.91
N LYS A 31 -11.23 -2.74 -4.93
CA LYS A 31 -10.89 -3.91 -5.76
C LYS A 31 -10.16 -4.98 -4.95
N ILE A 32 -9.20 -4.59 -4.10
CA ILE A 32 -8.50 -5.53 -3.21
C ILE A 32 -9.51 -6.22 -2.28
N LEU A 33 -10.38 -5.45 -1.61
CA LEU A 33 -11.41 -5.99 -0.72
C LEU A 33 -12.33 -6.98 -1.44
N SER A 34 -12.74 -6.68 -2.68
CA SER A 34 -13.57 -7.61 -3.47
C SER A 34 -12.89 -8.94 -3.78
N LEU A 35 -11.56 -8.95 -3.87
CA LEU A 35 -10.78 -10.16 -4.11
C LEU A 35 -10.45 -10.91 -2.82
N THR A 36 -10.17 -10.22 -1.72
CA THR A 36 -9.74 -10.85 -0.45
C THR A 36 -10.91 -11.38 0.36
N GLN A 37 -12.11 -10.84 0.16
CA GLN A 37 -13.34 -11.31 0.84
C GLN A 37 -13.96 -12.56 0.21
N SER A 38 -13.43 -13.03 -0.93
CA SER A 38 -13.91 -14.26 -1.53
C SER A 38 -13.41 -15.51 -0.82
N GLU A 39 -14.25 -16.53 -0.70
CA GLU A 39 -13.91 -17.79 -0.03
C GLU A 39 -12.69 -18.50 -0.64
N ASP A 40 -12.48 -18.39 -1.96
CA ASP A 40 -11.38 -19.04 -2.68
C ASP A 40 -10.07 -18.24 -2.70
N TYR A 41 -10.00 -17.07 -2.05
CA TYR A 41 -8.84 -16.18 -2.16
C TYR A 41 -7.50 -16.86 -1.81
N LEU A 42 -7.48 -17.61 -0.71
CA LEU A 42 -6.25 -18.28 -0.23
C LEU A 42 -5.79 -19.41 -1.18
N GLU A 43 -6.71 -19.97 -1.95
CA GLU A 43 -6.45 -21.08 -2.89
C GLU A 43 -6.31 -20.61 -4.34
N ASN A 44 -6.46 -19.30 -4.59
CA ASN A 44 -6.48 -18.73 -5.93
C ASN A 44 -5.24 -17.83 -6.18
N PRO A 45 -4.13 -18.40 -6.71
CA PRO A 45 -2.92 -17.64 -7.03
C PRO A 45 -3.16 -16.45 -7.97
N GLN A 46 -4.15 -16.54 -8.86
CA GLN A 46 -4.45 -15.46 -9.80
C GLN A 46 -5.02 -14.25 -9.07
N ARG A 47 -5.88 -14.47 -8.06
CA ARG A 47 -6.41 -13.38 -7.21
C ARG A 47 -5.33 -12.78 -6.33
N GLN A 48 -4.46 -13.61 -5.76
CA GLN A 48 -3.32 -13.14 -4.98
C GLN A 48 -2.36 -12.28 -5.83
N ALA A 49 -2.08 -12.70 -7.07
CA ALA A 49 -1.29 -11.91 -8.00
C ALA A 49 -1.97 -10.56 -8.31
N LYS A 50 -3.29 -10.55 -8.47
CA LYS A 50 -4.05 -9.32 -8.72
C LYS A 50 -4.06 -8.37 -7.53
N VAL A 51 -4.14 -8.90 -6.30
CA VAL A 51 -4.00 -8.10 -5.08
C VAL A 51 -2.62 -7.45 -5.03
N LYS A 52 -1.54 -8.22 -5.24
CA LYS A 52 -0.16 -7.69 -5.30
C LYS A 52 0.01 -6.60 -6.36
N GLU A 53 -0.62 -6.76 -7.52
CA GLU A 53 -0.61 -5.75 -8.59
C GLU A 53 -1.28 -4.44 -8.14
N TYR A 54 -2.40 -4.51 -7.41
CA TYR A 54 -3.07 -3.33 -6.88
C TYR A 54 -2.30 -2.70 -5.71
N GLU A 55 -1.69 -3.50 -4.83
CA GLU A 55 -0.80 -3.02 -3.76
C GLU A 55 0.38 -2.24 -4.36
N HIS A 56 1.05 -2.80 -5.36
CA HIS A 56 2.15 -2.10 -6.03
C HIS A 56 1.68 -0.79 -6.71
N GLN A 57 0.49 -0.77 -7.30
CA GLN A 57 -0.08 0.48 -7.84
C GLN A 57 -0.29 1.54 -6.74
N ILE A 58 -0.78 1.13 -5.58
CA ILE A 58 -0.94 2.02 -4.41
C ILE A 58 0.43 2.52 -3.95
N ASP A 59 1.43 1.66 -3.81
CA ASP A 59 2.80 2.05 -3.43
C ASP A 59 3.34 3.14 -4.36
N GLN A 60 3.24 2.93 -5.68
CA GLN A 60 3.70 3.90 -6.68
C GLN A 60 2.92 5.24 -6.61
N MET A 61 1.62 5.19 -6.29
CA MET A 61 0.83 6.40 -6.09
C MET A 61 1.24 7.14 -4.82
N VAL A 62 1.55 6.42 -3.73
CA VAL A 62 2.05 7.00 -2.48
C VAL A 62 3.44 7.62 -2.69
N TYR A 63 4.34 6.96 -3.42
CA TYR A 63 5.66 7.53 -3.74
C TYR A 63 5.54 8.85 -4.49
N LYS A 64 4.67 8.93 -5.49
CA LYS A 64 4.36 10.18 -6.20
C LYS A 64 3.75 11.22 -5.27
N LEU A 65 2.86 10.82 -4.37
CA LEU A 65 2.21 11.70 -3.43
C LEU A 65 3.22 12.36 -2.49
N TYR A 66 4.26 11.64 -2.06
CA TYR A 66 5.33 12.17 -1.21
C TYR A 66 6.52 12.75 -2.00
N GLY A 67 6.48 12.68 -3.33
CA GLY A 67 7.50 13.28 -4.20
C GLY A 67 8.83 12.53 -4.20
N LEU A 68 8.80 11.21 -3.95
CA LEU A 68 10.00 10.39 -3.93
C LEU A 68 10.59 10.24 -5.33
N ASN A 69 11.92 10.23 -5.40
CA ASN A 69 12.65 9.94 -6.62
C ASN A 69 12.92 8.44 -6.78
N GLN A 70 13.44 8.04 -7.94
CA GLN A 70 13.68 6.63 -8.27
C GLN A 70 14.69 5.94 -7.34
N GLU A 71 15.70 6.67 -6.85
CA GLU A 71 16.70 6.10 -5.95
C GLU A 71 16.10 5.82 -4.57
N GLU A 72 15.30 6.74 -4.05
CA GLU A 72 14.56 6.57 -2.79
C GLU A 72 13.57 5.42 -2.86
N ILE A 73 12.79 5.34 -3.95
CA ILE A 73 11.86 4.23 -4.20
C ILE A 73 12.60 2.90 -4.20
N LYS A 74 13.74 2.83 -4.91
CA LYS A 74 14.55 1.61 -4.99
C LYS A 74 15.06 1.18 -3.61
N ILE A 75 15.50 2.11 -2.77
CA ILE A 75 15.95 1.82 -1.41
C ILE A 75 14.79 1.22 -0.58
N ILE A 76 13.59 1.80 -0.70
CA ILE A 76 12.39 1.30 0.00
C ILE A 76 12.04 -0.11 -0.48
N GLU A 77 11.93 -0.33 -1.79
CA GLU A 77 11.56 -1.64 -2.35
C GLU A 77 12.59 -2.73 -2.01
N GLN A 78 13.88 -2.38 -1.99
CA GLN A 78 14.94 -3.29 -1.52
C GLN A 78 14.82 -3.59 -0.03
N SER A 79 14.46 -2.62 0.80
CA SER A 79 14.29 -2.82 2.24
C SER A 79 13.07 -3.68 2.60
N MET A 80 12.06 -3.69 1.73
CA MET A 80 10.80 -4.41 1.92
C MET A 80 10.81 -5.84 1.35
N ASN A 81 11.96 -6.32 0.86
CA ASN A 81 12.12 -7.65 0.23
C ASN A 81 11.10 -7.93 -0.89
N TYR A 82 10.88 -6.98 -1.82
CA TYR A 82 10.33 -7.31 -3.14
C TYR A 82 11.41 -7.99 -4.03
N GLY A 83 12.17 -8.93 -3.44
CA GLY A 83 13.23 -9.71 -4.08
C GLY A 83 12.76 -11.09 -4.50
#